data_AF-A0A957RY66-F1
#
_entry.id   AF-A0A957RY66-F1
#
_cell.length_a   1.000
_cell.length_b   1.000
_cell.length_c   1.000
_cell.angle_alpha   90.00
_cell.angle_beta   90.00
_cell.angle_gamma   90.00
#
_symmetry.space_group_name_H-M   'P 1'
#
loop_
_entity.id
_entity.type
_entity.pdbx_description
1 polymer ?
#
loop_
_entity_poly.entity_id
_entity_poly.type
_entity_poly.pdbx_seq_one_letter_code
_entity_poly.pdbx_strand_id
1 'polypeptide(L)' 'MSALQSLPISDSNRREMKRFVKFAMVGTAGMLTHMTIFNILMLGLRLDPRLANAVGFTTAVVQNFILNRRWTFPESRSRA' A
#
# COMPACT_ATOMS: atom_id res chain seq x y z
N MET A 1 17.95 -37.53 -8.18
CA MET A 1 17.16 -36.39 -8.71
C MET A 1 15.78 -36.21 -8.05
N SER A 2 15.28 -37.13 -7.18
CA SER A 2 13.97 -36.95 -6.49
C SER A 2 13.99 -36.16 -5.17
N ALA A 3 15.15 -35.91 -4.56
CA ALA A 3 15.24 -35.18 -3.28
C ALA A 3 15.16 -33.65 -3.40
N LEU A 4 15.29 -33.10 -4.61
CA LEU A 4 15.14 -31.66 -4.86
C LEU A 4 13.68 -31.23 -5.10
N GLN A 5 12.78 -32.19 -5.33
CA GLN A 5 11.35 -31.94 -5.58
C GLN A 5 10.55 -31.85 -4.27
N SER A 6 11.11 -32.26 -3.13
CA SER A 6 10.50 -32.23 -1.80
C SER A 6 10.80 -30.95 -1.02
N LEU A 7 11.52 -29.99 -1.59
CA LEU A 7 11.76 -28.69 -0.96
C LEU A 7 10.49 -27.83 -1.07
N PRO A 8 9.83 -27.46 0.04
CA PRO A 8 8.59 -26.67 0.06
C PRO A 8 8.78 -25.18 -0.29
N ILE A 9 9.76 -24.85 -1.14
CA ILE A 9 10.22 -23.48 -1.41
C ILE A 9 9.40 -22.78 -2.52
N SER A 10 8.56 -23.49 -3.27
CA SER A 10 7.95 -22.93 -4.50
C SER A 10 6.63 -22.18 -4.27
N ASP A 11 5.70 -22.71 -3.46
CA ASP A 11 4.33 -22.18 -3.42
C ASP A 11 4.15 -21.02 -2.43
N SER A 12 4.81 -21.08 -1.28
CA SER A 12 4.79 -19.98 -0.29
C SER A 12 5.43 -18.72 -0.85
N ASN A 13 6.57 -18.87 -1.52
CA ASN A 13 7.33 -17.77 -2.09
C ASN A 13 6.56 -17.06 -3.22
N ARG A 14 5.81 -17.79 -4.06
CA ARG A 14 4.93 -17.22 -5.09
C ARG A 14 3.78 -16.40 -4.48
N ARG A 15 3.22 -16.87 -3.37
CA ARG A 15 2.12 -16.18 -2.67
C ARG A 15 2.61 -14.88 -2.00
N GLU A 16 3.76 -14.93 -1.34
CA GLU A 16 4.38 -13.76 -0.73
C GLU A 16 4.83 -12.73 -1.79
N MET A 17 5.39 -13.18 -2.92
CA MET A 17 5.71 -12.30 -4.05
C MET A 17 4.47 -11.55 -4.56
N LYS A 18 3.33 -12.24 -4.73
CA LYS A 18 2.06 -11.60 -5.12
C LYS A 18 1.60 -10.56 -4.11
N ARG A 19 1.77 -10.81 -2.81
CA ARG A 19 1.42 -9.85 -1.74
C ARG A 19 2.35 -8.66 -1.76
N PHE A 20 3.66 -8.87 -1.94
CA PHE A 20 4.64 -7.81 -2.06
C PHE A 20 4.35 -6.88 -3.25
N VAL A 21 4.04 -7.44 -4.41
CA VAL A 21 3.69 -6.65 -5.60
C VAL A 21 2.41 -5.83 -5.37
N LYS A 22 1.38 -6.43 -4.73
CA LYS A 22 0.17 -5.68 -4.33
C LYS A 22 0.47 -4.57 -3.33
N PHE A 23 1.32 -4.84 -2.34
CA PHE A 23 1.74 -3.84 -1.36
C PHE A 23 2.49 -2.69 -2.03
N ALA A 24 3.41 -2.98 -2.95
CA ALA A 24 4.13 -1.97 -3.72
C ALA A 24 3.17 -1.13 -4.58
N MET A 25 2.22 -1.75 -5.27
CA MET A 25 1.20 -1.04 -6.05
C MET A 25 0.34 -0.10 -5.17
N VAL A 26 -0.09 -0.57 -4.00
CA VAL A 26 -0.83 0.27 -3.05
C VAL A 26 0.05 1.42 -2.58
N GLY A 27 1.32 1.17 -2.22
CA GLY A 27 2.28 2.20 -1.82
C GLY A 27 2.45 3.30 -2.87
N THR A 28 2.60 2.93 -4.15
CA THR A 28 2.66 3.88 -5.27
C THR A 28 1.37 4.68 -5.41
N ALA A 29 0.21 4.05 -5.25
CA ALA A 29 -1.08 4.76 -5.26
C ALA A 29 -1.20 5.77 -4.10
N GLY A 30 -0.67 5.45 -2.93
CA GLY A 30 -0.60 6.38 -1.80
C GLY A 30 0.33 7.55 -2.05
N MET A 31 1.50 7.33 -2.68
CA MET A 31 2.39 8.42 -3.10
C MET A 31 1.68 9.38 -4.07
N LEU A 32 0.98 8.84 -5.07
CA LEU A 32 0.19 9.66 -6.00
C LEU A 32 -0.92 10.43 -5.28
N THR A 33 -1.65 9.77 -4.38
CA THR A 33 -2.71 10.40 -3.57
C THR A 33 -2.16 11.57 -2.75
N HIS A 34 -1.02 11.37 -2.07
CA HIS A 34 -0.35 12.42 -1.32
C HIS A 34 0.01 13.60 -2.22
N MET A 35 0.71 13.33 -3.34
CA MET A 35 1.12 14.37 -4.27
C MET A 35 -0.06 15.15 -4.83
N THR A 36 -1.16 14.47 -5.19
CA THR A 36 -2.37 15.12 -5.71
C THR A 36 -3.01 16.01 -4.65
N ILE A 37 -3.23 15.51 -3.43
CA ILE A 37 -3.85 16.30 -2.36
C ILE A 37 -2.96 17.47 -1.97
N PHE A 38 -1.66 17.24 -1.80
CA PHE A 38 -0.70 18.28 -1.48
C PHE A 38 -0.70 19.40 -2.53
N ASN A 39 -0.63 19.05 -3.82
CA ASN A 39 -0.66 20.04 -4.90
C ASN A 39 -2.00 20.80 -4.95
N ILE A 40 -3.15 20.13 -4.76
CA ILE A 40 -4.45 20.80 -4.74
C ILE A 40 -4.53 21.79 -3.57
N LEU A 41 -4.10 21.39 -2.37
CA LEU A 41 -4.14 22.25 -1.19
C LEU A 41 -3.15 23.42 -1.31
N MET A 42 -1.97 23.21 -1.87
CA MET A 42 -0.99 24.27 -2.11
C MET A 42 -1.41 25.22 -3.23
N LEU A 43 -1.70 24.70 -4.42
CA LEU A 43 -1.91 25.52 -5.61
C LEU A 43 -3.32 26.09 -5.70
N GLY A 44 -4.33 25.31 -5.27
CA GLY A 44 -5.73 25.71 -5.31
C GLY A 44 -6.14 26.56 -4.10
N LEU A 45 -5.78 26.12 -2.89
CA LEU A 45 -6.22 26.74 -1.64
C LEU A 45 -5.17 27.62 -0.97
N ARG A 46 -3.92 27.64 -1.47
CA ARG A 46 -2.79 28.39 -0.91
C ARG A 46 -2.59 28.16 0.59
N LEU A 47 -2.86 26.94 1.04
CA LEU A 47 -2.67 26.54 2.42
C LEU A 47 -1.19 26.49 2.80
N ASP A 48 -0.92 26.63 4.09
CA ASP A 48 0.43 26.49 4.62
C ASP A 48 1.01 25.12 4.23
N PRO A 49 2.26 25.06 3.73
CA PRO A 49 2.92 23.83 3.31
C PRO A 49 2.85 22.71 4.36
N ARG A 50 2.93 23.05 5.64
CA ARG A 50 2.95 22.09 6.75
C ARG A 50 1.58 21.44 6.91
N LEU A 51 0.51 22.23 6.81
CA LEU A 51 -0.86 21.74 6.87
C LEU A 51 -1.22 20.90 5.64
N ALA A 52 -0.85 21.37 4.44
CA ALA A 52 -1.07 20.61 3.21
C ALA A 52 -0.34 19.26 3.25
N ASN A 53 0.89 19.23 3.75
CA ASN A 53 1.67 18.01 3.90
C ASN A 53 1.04 17.05 4.92
N ALA A 54 0.62 17.55 6.09
CA ALA A 54 -0.05 16.75 7.11
C ALA A 54 -1.32 16.08 6.56
N VAL A 55 -2.20 16.85 5.91
CA VAL A 55 -3.46 16.35 5.34
C VAL A 55 -3.20 15.33 4.23
N GLY A 56 -2.30 15.64 3.30
CA GLY A 56 -1.94 14.73 2.22
C GLY A 56 -1.34 13.43 2.74
N PHE A 57 -0.45 13.50 3.73
CA PHE A 57 0.23 12.33 4.29
C PHE A 57 -0.75 11.45 5.05
N THR A 58 -1.56 12.02 5.95
CA THR A 58 -2.57 11.26 6.69
C THR A 58 -3.56 10.59 5.74
N THR A 59 -4.01 11.29 4.70
CA THR A 59 -4.95 10.71 3.72
C THR A 59 -4.32 9.54 2.96
N ALA A 60 -3.07 9.69 2.51
CA ALA A 60 -2.34 8.61 1.83
C ALA A 60 -2.10 7.40 2.75
N VAL A 61 -1.76 7.61 4.02
CA VAL A 61 -1.59 6.51 5.00
C VAL A 61 -2.91 5.77 5.22
N VAL A 62 -4.01 6.49 5.39
CA VAL A 62 -5.34 5.88 5.58
C VAL A 62 -5.77 5.10 4.33
N GLN A 63 -5.59 5.66 3.14
CA GLN A 63 -5.90 4.99 1.88
C GLN A 63 -5.03 3.74 1.68
N ASN A 64 -3.71 3.82 1.95
CA ASN A 64 -2.82 2.67 1.93
C ASN A 64 -3.24 1.59 2.92
N PHE A 65 -3.65 1.96 4.13
CA PHE A 65 -4.11 1.00 5.14
C PHE A 65 -5.41 0.31 4.71
N ILE A 66 -6.41 1.07 4.23
CA ILE A 66 -7.69 0.52 3.78
C ILE A 66 -7.48 -0.42 2.59
N LEU A 67 -6.68 -0.03 1.59
CA LEU A 67 -6.41 -0.86 0.42
C LEU A 67 -5.59 -2.10 0.77
N ASN A 68 -4.55 -1.98 1.60
CA ASN A 68 -3.81 -3.15 2.03
C ASN A 68 -4.68 -4.12 2.84
N ARG A 69 -5.58 -3.61 3.69
CA ARG A 69 -6.51 -4.44 4.44
C ARG A 69 -7.57 -5.12 3.56
N ARG A 70 -8.12 -4.42 2.56
CA ARG A 70 -9.19 -4.95 1.70
C ARG A 70 -8.69 -5.83 0.55
N TRP A 71 -7.50 -5.55 0.00
CA TRP A 71 -7.03 -6.16 -1.24
C TRP A 71 -5.73 -6.95 -1.12
N THR A 72 -4.74 -6.45 -0.37
CA THR A 72 -3.45 -7.13 -0.19
C THR A 72 -3.57 -8.28 0.82
N PHE A 73 -4.26 -8.05 1.94
CA PHE A 73 -4.41 -9.01 3.05
C PHE A 73 -5.87 -9.21 3.47
N PRO A 74 -6.76 -9.67 2.57
CA PRO A 74 -8.18 -9.87 2.88
C PRO A 74 -8.41 -10.89 4.01
N GLU A 75 -7.49 -11.84 4.18
CA GLU A 75 -7.52 -12.89 5.21
C GLU A 75 -7.30 -12.35 6.62
N SER A 76 -6.66 -11.17 6.78
CA SER A 76 -6.50 -10.53 8.09
C SER A 76 -7.83 -10.07 8.69
N ARG A 77 -8.91 -10.05 7.89
CA ARG A 77 -10.24 -9.63 8.29
C ARG A 77 -11.00 -10.69 9.10
N SER A 78 -10.60 -11.98 9.04
CA SER A 78 -11.28 -13.07 9.76
C SER A 78 -10.74 -13.34 11.17
N ARG A 79 -9.73 -12.58 11.63
CA ARG A 79 -9.16 -12.67 12.98
C ARG A 79 -9.51 -11.48 13.88
N ALA A 80 -10.47 -10.64 13.48
CA ALA A 80 -10.94 -9.48 14.24
C ALA A 80 -12.30 -9.77 14.87
#